data_AF-A0A6A4RDA9-F1
#
_entry.id   AF-A0A6A4RDA9-F1
#
_cell.length_a   1.000
_cell.length_b   1.000
_cell.length_c   1.000
_cell.angle_alpha   90.00
_cell.angle_beta   90.00
_cell.angle_gamma   90.00
#
_symmetry.space_group_name_H-M   'P 1'
#
loop_
_entity.id
_entity.type
_entity.pdbx_description
1 polymer ?
#
loop_
_entity_poly.entity_id
_entity_poly.type
_entity_poly.pdbx_seq_one_letter_code
_entity_poly.pdbx_strand_id
1 'polypeptide(L)'
;MPKIVDHAAHRADLALRASKYFSKHGYAGGSMRNIAEYLGVSKSALYHYFPNKESLFLACTEQVMSQVDVGVLDESTTQQEKIQQLINVMQVDFGSEMALLFDYLRNKSKAEIAENEAMQVSIETYRKMVEAIVGASKTDETLAMIMGTLLLDHLSGGTWAASSNLPSK
;
A
#
# COMPACT_ATOMS: atom_id res chain seq x y z
N MET A 1 9.97 32.09 19.97
CA MET A 1 9.62 30.80 20.62
C MET A 1 9.90 29.70 19.61
N PRO A 2 10.70 28.66 19.92
CA PRO A 2 10.87 27.54 19.01
C PRO A 2 9.53 26.81 18.92
N LYS A 3 9.03 26.54 17.71
CA LYS A 3 7.94 25.58 17.54
C LYS A 3 8.44 24.24 18.08
N ILE A 4 7.77 23.70 19.09
CA ILE A 4 7.94 22.29 19.45
C ILE A 4 7.41 21.51 18.25
N VAL A 5 8.30 21.11 17.36
CA VAL A 5 7.96 20.24 16.24
C VAL A 5 7.74 18.88 16.84
N ASP A 6 6.50 18.39 16.78
CA ASP A 6 6.22 16.98 17.05
C ASP A 6 7.00 16.15 16.03
N HIS A 7 8.09 15.54 16.51
CA HIS A 7 9.00 14.77 15.67
C HIS A 7 8.29 13.60 15.00
N ALA A 8 7.31 12.98 15.67
CA ALA A 8 6.55 11.86 15.13
C ALA A 8 5.58 12.34 14.03
N ALA A 9 4.84 13.42 14.29
CA ALA A 9 3.94 14.00 13.30
C ALA A 9 4.69 14.51 12.05
N HIS A 10 5.87 15.12 12.24
CA HIS A 10 6.69 15.56 11.11
C HIS A 10 7.28 14.39 10.32
N ARG A 11 7.72 13.33 10.99
CA ARG A 11 8.18 12.09 10.33
C ARG A 11 7.05 11.48 9.49
N ALA A 12 5.84 11.41 10.04
CA ALA A 12 4.66 10.90 9.34
C ALA A 12 4.32 11.75 8.10
N ASP A 13 4.31 13.08 8.23
CA ASP A 13 4.11 14.01 7.09
C ASP A 13 5.17 13.81 5.99
N LEU A 14 6.44 13.71 6.36
CA LEU A 14 7.52 13.48 5.39
C LEU A 14 7.34 12.15 4.66
N ALA A 15 6.98 11.07 5.38
CA ALA A 15 6.73 9.77 4.78
C ALA A 15 5.51 9.80 3.84
N LEU A 16 4.41 10.43 4.24
CA LEU A 16 3.22 10.58 3.39
C LEU A 16 3.50 11.41 2.12
N ARG A 17 4.32 12.46 2.22
CA ARG A 17 4.72 13.22 1.03
C ARG A 17 5.70 12.41 0.16
N ALA A 18 6.59 11.63 0.76
CA ALA A 18 7.54 10.79 0.03
C ALA A 18 6.87 9.62 -0.70
N SER A 19 5.76 9.09 -0.20
CA SER A 19 5.00 8.03 -0.90
C SER A 19 4.58 8.47 -2.30
N LYS A 20 4.18 9.74 -2.47
CA LYS A 20 3.85 10.35 -3.77
C LYS A 20 5.04 10.39 -4.72
N TYR A 21 6.26 10.58 -4.19
CA TYR A 21 7.47 10.49 -5.00
C TYR A 21 7.67 9.06 -5.51
N PHE A 22 7.57 8.05 -4.63
CA PHE A 22 7.74 6.66 -5.01
C PHE A 22 6.69 6.20 -6.04
N SER A 23 5.42 6.54 -5.84
CA SER A 23 4.35 6.24 -6.79
C SER A 23 4.63 6.80 -8.20
N LYS A 24 5.18 8.03 -8.28
CA LYS A 24 5.48 8.68 -9.57
C LYS A 24 6.79 8.23 -10.22
N HIS A 25 7.82 7.93 -9.43
CA HIS A 25 9.19 7.76 -9.92
C HIS A 25 9.74 6.34 -9.77
N GLY A 26 8.96 5.43 -9.17
CA GLY A 26 9.43 4.11 -8.78
C GLY A 26 10.36 4.17 -7.58
N TYR A 27 10.71 2.99 -7.07
CA TYR A 27 11.69 2.83 -6.01
C TYR A 27 13.12 3.01 -6.52
N ALA A 28 13.49 2.35 -7.63
CA ALA A 28 14.84 2.35 -8.16
C ALA A 28 15.27 3.72 -8.72
N GLY A 29 14.33 4.47 -9.31
CA GLY A 29 14.57 5.80 -9.87
C GLY A 29 14.82 6.91 -8.85
N GLY A 30 14.58 6.64 -7.55
CA GLY A 30 14.79 7.60 -6.47
C GLY A 30 16.11 7.42 -5.72
N SER A 31 16.87 8.51 -5.55
CA SER A 31 17.89 8.61 -4.51
C SER A 31 17.37 9.43 -3.33
N MET A 32 17.95 9.24 -2.14
CA MET A 32 17.64 10.09 -0.97
C MET A 32 17.83 11.59 -1.25
N ARG A 33 18.74 11.95 -2.17
CA ARG A 33 18.93 13.33 -2.61
C ARG A 33 17.71 13.83 -3.40
N ASN A 34 17.27 13.07 -4.39
CA ASN A 34 16.11 13.46 -5.21
C ASN A 34 14.83 13.54 -4.37
N ILE A 35 14.67 12.63 -3.41
CA ILE A 35 13.51 12.64 -2.51
C ILE A 35 13.55 13.86 -1.59
N ALA A 36 14.72 14.20 -1.03
CA ALA A 36 14.87 15.41 -0.21
C ALA A 36 14.55 16.69 -1.00
N GLU A 37 15.04 16.78 -2.24
CA GLU A 37 14.72 17.87 -3.18
C GLU A 37 13.21 17.96 -3.44
N TYR A 38 12.55 16.84 -3.72
CA TYR A 38 11.10 16.78 -3.91
C TYR A 38 10.32 17.23 -2.67
N LEU A 39 10.78 16.86 -1.47
CA LEU A 39 10.15 17.19 -0.19
C LEU A 39 10.41 18.64 0.25
N GLY A 40 11.31 19.36 -0.42
CA GLY A 40 11.73 20.71 -0.03
C GLY A 40 12.52 20.75 1.27
N VAL A 41 13.25 19.67 1.60
CA VAL A 41 14.08 19.57 2.81
C VAL A 41 15.54 19.32 2.46
N SER A 42 16.45 19.61 3.38
CA SER A 42 17.86 19.27 3.16
C SER A 42 18.06 17.75 3.22
N LYS A 43 19.06 17.25 2.48
CA LYS A 43 19.47 15.84 2.56
C LYS A 43 19.74 15.44 4.01
N SER A 44 20.50 16.24 4.76
CA SER A 44 20.80 15.96 6.17
C SER A 44 19.55 15.87 7.05
N ALA A 45 18.54 16.72 6.81
CA ALA A 45 17.28 16.65 7.53
C ALA A 45 16.51 15.36 7.22
N LEU A 46 16.48 14.94 5.95
CA LEU A 46 15.82 13.68 5.59
C LEU A 46 16.51 12.46 6.23
N TYR A 47 17.85 12.43 6.21
CA TYR A 47 18.63 11.35 6.85
C TYR A 47 18.47 11.30 8.37
N HIS A 48 18.16 12.43 9.01
CA HIS A 48 17.87 12.45 10.45
C HIS A 48 16.62 11.64 10.79
N TYR A 49 15.59 11.64 9.93
CA TYR A 49 14.36 10.89 10.13
C TYR A 49 14.39 9.47 9.54
N PHE A 50 15.12 9.30 8.42
CA PHE A 50 15.17 8.05 7.67
C PHE A 50 16.61 7.75 7.26
N PRO A 51 17.31 6.84 7.97
CA PRO A 51 18.74 6.59 7.74
C PRO A 51 19.04 6.07 6.33
N ASN A 52 18.06 5.46 5.67
CA ASN A 52 18.21 4.94 4.31
C ASN A 52 16.86 4.93 3.55
N LYS A 53 16.91 4.65 2.25
CA LYS A 53 15.74 4.64 1.37
C LYS A 53 14.73 3.55 1.74
N GLU A 54 15.17 2.40 2.25
CA GLU A 54 14.28 1.32 2.69
C GLU A 54 13.48 1.73 3.93
N SER A 55 14.12 2.38 4.91
CA SER A 55 13.44 2.91 6.11
C SER A 55 12.43 4.01 5.77
N LEU A 56 12.70 4.82 4.75
CA LEU A 56 11.75 5.79 4.24
C LEU A 56 10.59 5.09 3.53
N PHE A 57 10.88 4.07 2.71
CA PHE A 57 9.86 3.31 2.00
C PHE A 57 8.93 2.56 2.96
N LEU A 58 9.48 1.90 3.99
CA LEU A 58 8.70 1.29 5.07
C LEU A 58 7.77 2.32 5.72
N ALA A 59 8.29 3.49 6.11
CA ALA A 59 7.47 4.53 6.69
C ALA A 59 6.38 5.03 5.72
N CYS A 60 6.67 5.12 4.41
CA CYS A 60 5.66 5.43 3.40
C CYS A 60 4.56 4.36 3.37
N THR A 61 4.94 3.08 3.39
CA THR A 61 4.00 1.95 3.43
C THR A 61 3.13 2.01 4.68
N GLU A 62 3.71 2.21 5.86
CA GLU A 62 2.96 2.37 7.12
C GLU A 62 1.94 3.52 7.03
N GLN A 63 2.35 4.68 6.50
CA GLN A 63 1.44 5.83 6.37
C GLN A 63 0.31 5.57 5.38
N VAL A 64 0.61 5.00 4.21
CA VAL A 64 -0.42 4.67 3.21
C VAL A 64 -1.39 3.62 3.77
N MET A 65 -0.87 2.55 4.37
CA MET A 65 -1.69 1.48 4.96
C MET A 65 -2.55 1.98 6.12
N SER A 66 -2.07 2.95 6.92
CA SER A 66 -2.85 3.54 8.01
C SER A 66 -4.03 4.41 7.54
N GLN A 67 -4.01 4.90 6.30
CA GLN A 67 -5.08 5.71 5.72
C GLN A 67 -6.16 4.88 5.04
N VAL A 68 -5.92 3.59 4.84
CA VAL A 68 -6.94 2.69 4.32
C VAL A 68 -7.94 2.45 5.45
N ASP A 69 -8.95 3.33 5.49
CA ASP A 69 -9.99 3.29 6.50
C ASP A 69 -10.96 2.13 6.22
N VAL A 70 -11.02 1.18 7.16
CA VAL A 70 -11.98 0.07 7.15
C VAL A 70 -13.39 0.56 7.54
N GLY A 71 -13.53 1.82 7.93
CA GLY A 71 -14.79 2.47 8.32
C GLY A 71 -15.83 2.64 7.21
N VAL A 72 -15.53 2.24 5.97
CA VAL A 72 -16.49 2.27 4.85
C VAL A 72 -17.50 1.11 4.91
N LEU A 73 -17.31 0.16 5.83
CA LEU A 73 -18.22 -0.96 6.01
C LEU A 73 -19.44 -0.54 6.85
N ASP A 74 -20.32 0.29 6.27
CA ASP A 74 -21.66 0.54 6.81
C ASP A 74 -22.27 -0.79 7.30
N GLU A 75 -22.68 -0.85 8.57
CA GLU A 75 -23.22 -2.07 9.19
C GLU A 75 -24.44 -2.61 8.43
N SER A 76 -25.13 -1.76 7.66
CA SER A 76 -26.27 -2.12 6.83
C SER A 76 -25.91 -2.80 5.50
N THR A 77 -24.63 -2.80 5.10
CA THR A 77 -24.18 -3.42 3.84
C THR A 77 -23.88 -4.92 4.00
N THR A 78 -24.26 -5.69 2.98
CA THR A 78 -23.99 -7.12 2.91
C THR A 78 -22.49 -7.39 2.75
N GLN A 79 -22.04 -8.58 3.15
CA GLN A 79 -20.64 -9.02 2.96
C GLN A 79 -20.17 -8.87 1.50
N GLN A 80 -21.03 -9.15 0.54
CA GLN A 80 -20.70 -9.03 -0.88
C GLN A 80 -20.48 -7.58 -1.31
N GLU A 81 -21.31 -6.64 -0.84
CA GLU A 81 -21.15 -5.21 -1.13
C GLU A 81 -19.86 -4.68 -0.50
N LYS A 82 -19.53 -5.12 0.71
CA LYS A 82 -18.28 -4.78 1.40
C LYS A 82 -17.04 -5.23 0.62
N ILE A 83 -17.05 -6.45 0.09
CA ILE A 83 -15.99 -6.96 -0.79
C ILE A 83 -15.90 -6.12 -2.07
N GLN A 84 -17.04 -5.78 -2.69
CA GLN A 84 -17.05 -4.99 -3.91
C GLN A 84 -16.52 -3.57 -3.69
N GLN A 85 -16.87 -2.94 -2.56
CA GLN A 85 -16.33 -1.64 -2.17
C GLN A 85 -14.82 -1.71 -1.99
N LEU A 86 -14.32 -2.74 -1.31
CA LEU A 86 -12.88 -2.96 -1.14
C LEU A 86 -12.17 -3.14 -2.49
N ILE A 87 -12.73 -3.95 -3.39
CA ILE A 87 -12.22 -4.11 -4.77
C ILE A 87 -12.15 -2.75 -5.47
N ASN A 88 -13.23 -1.97 -5.44
CA ASN A 88 -13.29 -0.67 -6.12
C ASN A 88 -12.23 0.30 -5.58
N VAL A 89 -12.03 0.35 -4.25
CA VAL A 89 -11.01 1.19 -3.62
C VAL A 89 -9.61 0.75 -4.06
N MET A 90 -9.33 -0.55 -4.02
CA MET A 90 -8.03 -1.08 -4.40
C MET A 90 -7.75 -0.95 -5.91
N GLN A 91 -8.78 -0.97 -6.75
CA GLN A 91 -8.65 -0.94 -8.22
C GLN A 91 -8.08 0.39 -8.74
N VAL A 92 -8.38 1.51 -8.10
CA VAL A 92 -8.03 2.86 -8.59
C VAL A 92 -6.55 3.00 -8.90
N ASP A 93 -5.69 2.58 -7.97
CA ASP A 93 -4.22 2.72 -8.09
C ASP A 93 -3.50 1.37 -8.23
N PHE A 94 -4.24 0.26 -8.42
CA PHE A 94 -3.68 -1.10 -8.40
C PHE A 94 -2.49 -1.27 -9.35
N GLY A 95 -2.61 -0.78 -10.58
CA GLY A 95 -1.57 -0.90 -11.59
C GLY A 95 -0.26 -0.19 -11.21
N SER A 96 -0.37 1.05 -10.74
CA SER A 96 0.79 1.82 -10.27
C SER A 96 1.43 1.20 -9.04
N GLU A 97 0.62 0.71 -8.09
CA GLU A 97 1.12 0.03 -6.90
C GLU A 97 1.84 -1.28 -7.25
N MET A 98 1.31 -2.08 -8.18
CA MET A 98 1.99 -3.29 -8.67
C MET A 98 3.32 -2.96 -9.35
N ALA A 99 3.36 -1.91 -10.19
CA ALA A 99 4.60 -1.48 -10.82
C ALA A 99 5.66 -1.05 -9.80
N LEU A 100 5.27 -0.26 -8.80
CA LEU A 100 6.15 0.16 -7.70
C LEU A 100 6.63 -1.04 -6.87
N LEU A 101 5.74 -1.97 -6.56
CA LEU A 101 6.05 -3.19 -5.82
C LEU A 101 7.11 -4.04 -6.55
N PHE A 102 6.90 -4.31 -7.84
CA PHE A 102 7.86 -5.07 -8.65
C PHE A 102 9.21 -4.34 -8.78
N ASP A 103 9.20 -3.01 -8.81
CA ASP A 103 10.43 -2.22 -8.81
C ASP A 103 11.17 -2.29 -7.46
N TYR A 104 10.45 -2.22 -6.33
CA TYR A 104 11.00 -2.33 -4.98
C TYR A 104 11.56 -3.71 -4.66
N LEU A 105 10.84 -4.76 -5.08
CA LEU A 105 11.20 -6.15 -4.84
C LEU A 105 12.20 -6.69 -5.87
N ARG A 106 12.58 -5.89 -6.87
CA ARG A 106 13.57 -6.31 -7.87
C ARG A 106 14.84 -6.81 -7.19
N ASN A 107 15.29 -8.01 -7.61
CA ASN A 107 16.47 -8.70 -7.11
C ASN A 107 16.42 -9.19 -5.65
N LYS A 108 15.27 -9.11 -4.96
CA LYS A 108 15.10 -9.76 -3.65
C LYS A 108 14.71 -11.23 -3.83
N SER A 109 15.35 -12.11 -3.09
CA SER A 109 14.99 -13.52 -2.98
C SER A 109 13.68 -13.70 -2.19
N LYS A 110 13.08 -14.89 -2.26
CA LYS A 110 11.88 -15.21 -1.48
C LYS A 110 12.11 -15.06 0.04
N ALA A 111 13.30 -15.40 0.54
CA ALA A 111 13.64 -15.26 1.96
C ALA A 111 13.70 -13.78 2.35
N GLU A 112 14.37 -12.94 1.55
CA GLU A 112 14.43 -11.49 1.80
C GLU A 112 13.07 -10.83 1.72
N ILE A 113 12.17 -11.30 0.83
CA ILE A 113 10.79 -10.80 0.75
C ILE A 113 9.99 -11.20 2.00
N ALA A 114 10.16 -12.44 2.48
CA ALA A 114 9.45 -12.92 3.66
C ALA A 114 9.83 -12.14 4.93
N GLU A 115 11.07 -11.67 5.01
CA GLU A 115 11.59 -10.85 6.11
C GLU A 115 11.40 -9.34 5.88
N ASN A 116 10.85 -8.93 4.74
CA ASN A 116 10.69 -7.52 4.42
C ASN A 116 9.54 -6.88 5.20
N GLU A 117 9.86 -5.96 6.12
CA GLU A 117 8.88 -5.29 6.98
C GLU A 117 7.77 -4.57 6.20
N ALA A 118 8.09 -3.89 5.09
CA ALA A 118 7.08 -3.19 4.31
C ALA A 118 6.07 -4.17 3.70
N MET A 119 6.54 -5.35 3.28
CA MET A 119 5.66 -6.42 2.78
C MET A 119 4.81 -7.01 3.88
N GLN A 120 5.38 -7.23 5.07
CA GLN A 120 4.65 -7.73 6.23
C GLN A 120 3.53 -6.76 6.65
N VAL A 121 3.83 -5.45 6.76
CA VAL A 121 2.85 -4.42 7.08
C VAL A 121 1.72 -4.39 6.06
N SER A 122 2.06 -4.41 4.76
CA SER A 122 1.08 -4.39 3.68
C SER A 122 0.16 -5.62 3.69
N ILE A 123 0.73 -6.83 3.73
CA ILE A 123 -0.05 -8.07 3.69
C ILE A 123 -0.90 -8.26 4.94
N GLU A 124 -0.38 -7.90 6.12
CA GLU A 124 -1.15 -7.96 7.37
C GLU A 124 -2.32 -6.99 7.35
N THR A 125 -2.12 -5.78 6.81
CA THR A 125 -3.17 -4.77 6.67
C THR A 125 -4.30 -5.26 5.78
N TYR A 126 -3.99 -5.78 4.58
CA TYR A 126 -5.01 -6.33 3.69
C TYR A 126 -5.72 -7.56 4.30
N ARG A 127 -4.99 -8.45 4.97
CA ARG A 127 -5.59 -9.60 5.67
C ARG A 127 -6.57 -9.15 6.75
N LYS A 128 -6.21 -8.16 7.58
CA LYS A 128 -7.10 -7.61 8.61
C LYS A 128 -8.37 -7.01 8.03
N MET A 129 -8.28 -6.29 6.91
CA MET A 129 -9.45 -5.73 6.23
C MET A 129 -10.40 -6.81 5.73
N VAL A 130 -9.85 -7.82 5.04
CA VAL A 130 -10.64 -8.92 4.51
C VAL A 130 -11.24 -9.76 5.65
N GLU A 131 -10.46 -10.03 6.71
CA GLU A 131 -10.93 -10.76 7.89
C GLU A 131 -12.10 -10.04 8.60
N ALA A 132 -12.06 -8.71 8.67
CA ALA A 132 -13.17 -7.92 9.22
C ALA A 132 -14.48 -8.08 8.40
N ILE A 133 -14.40 -8.49 7.14
CA ILE A 133 -15.54 -8.68 6.23
C ILE A 133 -16.02 -10.14 6.23
N VAL A 134 -15.10 -11.11 6.13
CA VAL A 134 -15.43 -12.53 5.89
C VAL A 134 -15.12 -13.48 7.04
N GLY A 135 -14.45 -12.99 8.10
CA GLY A 135 -13.96 -13.79 9.20
C GLY A 135 -12.73 -14.64 8.84
N ALA A 136 -12.00 -15.07 9.87
CA ALA A 136 -10.68 -15.71 9.73
C ALA A 136 -10.65 -16.94 8.81
N SER A 137 -11.75 -17.71 8.73
CA SER A 137 -11.80 -18.95 7.94
C SER A 137 -11.79 -18.73 6.43
N LYS A 138 -12.23 -17.56 5.95
CA LYS A 138 -12.33 -17.22 4.53
C LYS A 138 -11.35 -16.14 4.08
N THR A 139 -10.53 -15.60 4.99
CA THR A 139 -9.66 -14.44 4.74
C THR A 139 -8.71 -14.68 3.57
N ASP A 140 -7.93 -15.76 3.62
CA ASP A 140 -6.85 -15.97 2.64
C ASP A 140 -7.40 -16.30 1.25
N GLU A 141 -8.48 -17.08 1.16
CA GLU A 141 -9.18 -17.37 -0.10
C GLU A 141 -9.77 -16.10 -0.71
N THR A 142 -10.43 -15.28 0.11
CA THR A 142 -11.07 -14.03 -0.35
C THR A 142 -10.02 -13.01 -0.79
N LEU A 143 -8.91 -12.88 -0.05
CA LEU A 143 -7.81 -11.99 -0.42
C LEU A 143 -7.15 -12.44 -1.74
N ALA A 144 -6.93 -13.75 -1.92
CA ALA A 144 -6.41 -14.29 -3.17
C ALA A 144 -7.35 -14.02 -4.36
N MET A 145 -8.66 -14.15 -4.16
CA MET A 145 -9.68 -13.82 -5.16
C MET A 145 -9.67 -12.33 -5.53
N ILE A 146 -9.62 -11.43 -4.54
CA ILE A 146 -9.56 -9.98 -4.76
C ILE A 146 -8.30 -9.63 -5.56
N MET A 147 -7.12 -10.08 -5.10
CA MET A 147 -5.84 -9.80 -5.76
C MET A 147 -5.79 -10.39 -7.17
N GLY A 148 -6.30 -11.61 -7.36
CA GLY A 148 -6.38 -12.26 -8.68
C GLY A 148 -7.30 -11.50 -9.63
N THR A 149 -8.48 -11.08 -9.17
CA THR A 149 -9.42 -10.27 -9.94
C THR A 149 -8.80 -8.95 -10.39
N LEU A 150 -8.19 -8.21 -9.46
CA LEU A 150 -7.55 -6.92 -9.74
C LEU A 150 -6.37 -7.08 -10.73
N LEU A 151 -5.56 -8.13 -10.56
CA LEU A 151 -4.44 -8.40 -11.46
C LEU A 151 -4.91 -8.74 -12.86
N LEU A 152 -5.91 -9.60 -13.00
CA LEU A 152 -6.45 -9.99 -14.30
C LEU A 152 -7.17 -8.83 -14.99
N ASP A 153 -7.93 -8.03 -14.23
CA ASP A 153 -8.54 -6.80 -14.73
C ASP A 153 -7.48 -5.83 -15.27
N HIS A 154 -6.44 -5.55 -14.48
CA HIS A 154 -5.34 -4.68 -14.88
C HIS A 154 -4.60 -5.19 -16.14
N LEU A 155 -4.22 -6.47 -16.16
CA LEU A 155 -3.49 -7.07 -17.29
C LEU A 155 -4.34 -7.20 -18.57
N SER A 156 -5.67 -7.28 -18.43
CA SER A 156 -6.59 -7.29 -19.55
C SER A 156 -6.93 -5.90 -20.10
N GLY A 157 -6.44 -4.83 -19.46
CA GLY A 157 -6.84 -3.46 -19.77
C GLY A 157 -8.30 -3.16 -19.44
N GLY A 158 -8.86 -3.79 -18.40
CA GLY A 158 -10.25 -3.60 -17.96
C GLY A 158 -11.29 -4.43 -18.73
N THR A 159 -10.86 -5.44 -19.50
CA THR A 159 -11.74 -6.29 -20.31
C THR A 159 -12.04 -7.65 -19.66
N TRP A 160 -11.51 -7.89 -18.46
CA TRP A 160 -11.70 -9.13 -17.72
C TRP A 160 -13.15 -9.29 -17.26
N ALA A 161 -13.88 -10.21 -17.90
CA ALA A 161 -15.31 -10.43 -17.73
C ALA A 161 -15.73 -11.14 -16.43
N ALA A 162 -14.97 -11.03 -15.33
CA ALA A 162 -15.34 -11.65 -14.06
C ALA A 162 -16.33 -10.82 -13.22
N SER A 163 -16.63 -9.58 -13.61
CA SER A 163 -17.64 -8.73 -12.96
C SER A 163 -19.07 -9.32 -12.98
N SER A 164 -19.30 -10.39 -13.77
CA SER A 164 -20.57 -11.12 -13.82
C SER A 164 -20.59 -12.49 -13.12
N ASN A 165 -19.49 -12.98 -12.53
CA ASN A 165 -19.40 -14.36 -12.01
C ASN A 165 -18.75 -14.48 -10.62
N LEU A 166 -18.97 -13.50 -9.72
CA LEU A 166 -18.71 -13.77 -8.29
C LEU A 166 -19.69 -14.87 -7.82
N PRO A 167 -19.22 -15.96 -7.21
CA PRO A 167 -20.08 -17.05 -6.80
C PRO A 167 -21.09 -16.57 -5.76
N SER A 168 -22.36 -16.56 -6.14
CA SER A 168 -23.50 -16.50 -5.23
C SER A 168 -23.59 -17.81 -4.46
N LYS A 169 -22.92 -17.91 -3.32
CA LYS A 169 -23.21 -18.95 -2.32
C LYS A 169 -23.13 -18.41 -0.90
#